data_AF-A0A2E9QJL1-F1
#
_entry.id   AF-A0A2E9QJL1-F1
#
_cell.length_a   1.000
_cell.length_b   1.000
_cell.length_c   1.000
_cell.angle_alpha   90.00
_cell.angle_beta   90.00
_cell.angle_gamma   90.00
#
_symmetry.space_group_name_H-M   'P 1'
#
loop_
_entity.id
_entity.type
_entity.pdbx_description
1 polymer ?
#
loop_
_entity_poly.entity_id
_entity_poly.type
_entity_poly.pdbx_seq_one_letter_code
_entity_poly.pdbx_strand_id
1 'polypeptide(L)' 'MNFFSIECCANSFQSAINGQNGGANRIELCRNLELGGLTPSKEEIKKTLKILNIPVRILIRPRS' A
#
# COMPACT_ATOMS: atom_id res chain seq x y z
N MET A 1 22.34 -8.29 2.91
CA MET A 1 21.82 -6.91 2.79
C MET A 1 21.25 -6.76 1.40
N ASN A 2 19.96 -6.50 1.27
CA ASN A 2 19.37 -6.18 -0.04
C ASN A 2 19.78 -4.73 -0.37
N PHE A 3 20.51 -4.55 -1.48
CA PHE A 3 21.03 -3.25 -1.92
C PHE A 3 19.95 -2.35 -2.55
N PHE A 4 18.72 -2.84 -2.69
CA PHE A 4 17.63 -2.15 -3.34
C PHE A 4 16.45 -2.00 -2.39
N SER A 5 15.89 -0.79 -2.32
CA SER A 5 14.62 -0.52 -1.63
C SER A 5 13.48 -0.65 -2.64
N ILE A 6 12.63 -1.66 -2.44
CA ILE A 6 11.46 -1.90 -3.27
C ILE A 6 10.22 -1.37 -2.55
N GLU A 7 9.49 -0.48 -3.21
CA GLU A 7 8.14 -0.08 -2.81
C GLU A 7 7.13 -0.75 -3.75
N CYS A 8 6.07 -1.32 -3.19
CA CYS A 8 4.97 -1.90 -3.95
C CYS A 8 3.71 -1.05 -3.79
N CYS A 9 3.08 -0.68 -4.91
CA CYS A 9 1.76 -0.06 -4.91
C CYS A 9 0.70 -1.15 -4.70
N ALA A 10 -0.06 -1.03 -3.63
CA ALA A 10 -1.10 -1.97 -3.26
C ALA A 10 -2.48 -1.30 -3.37
N ASN A 11 -3.33 -1.84 -4.23
CA ASN A 11 -4.67 -1.31 -4.49
C ASN A 11 -5.77 -1.91 -3.59
N SER A 12 -5.38 -2.71 -2.59
CA SER A 12 -6.27 -3.34 -1.62
C SER A 12 -5.50 -3.78 -0.38
N PHE A 13 -6.22 -3.99 0.73
CA PHE A 13 -5.67 -4.62 1.93
C PHE A 13 -4.96 -5.97 1.66
N GLN A 14 -5.55 -6.84 0.83
CA GLN A 14 -4.94 -8.14 0.51
C GLN A 14 -3.67 -7.98 -0.34
N SER A 15 -3.67 -7.04 -1.29
CA SER A 15 -2.49 -6.70 -2.09
C SER A 15 -1.35 -6.19 -1.20
N ALA A 16 -1.65 -5.39 -0.17
CA ALA A 16 -0.67 -4.89 0.78
C ALA A 16 -0.02 -6.03 1.60
N ILE A 17 -0.81 -7.01 2.06
CA ILE A 17 -0.29 -8.22 2.72
C ILE A 17 0.62 -8.99 1.77
N ASN A 18 0.19 -9.20 0.53
CA ASN A 18 0.98 -9.93 -0.46
C ASN A 18 2.30 -9.21 -0.76
N GLY A 19 2.29 -7.88 -0.85
CA GLY A 19 3.50 -7.08 -1.04
C GLY A 19 4.49 -7.24 0.11
N GLN A 20 4.02 -7.23 1.36
CA GLN A 20 4.87 -7.53 2.51
C GLN A 20 5.45 -8.95 2.46
N ASN A 21 4.60 -9.95 2.22
CA ASN A 21 5.03 -11.36 2.17
C ASN A 21 5.98 -11.63 0.99
N GLY A 22 5.85 -10.85 -0.09
CA GLY A 22 6.75 -10.87 -1.24
C GLY A 22 8.08 -10.13 -1.01
N GLY A 23 8.29 -9.53 0.16
CA GLY A 23 9.56 -8.90 0.52
C GLY A 23 9.69 -7.42 0.14
N ALA A 24 8.57 -6.72 -0.13
CA ALA A 24 8.60 -5.27 -0.29
C ALA A 24 9.14 -4.59 0.98
N ASN A 25 9.96 -3.56 0.82
CA ASN A 25 10.46 -2.77 1.95
C ASN A 25 9.44 -1.74 2.42
N ARG A 26 8.47 -1.39 1.57
CA ARG A 26 7.42 -0.41 1.83
C ARG A 26 6.20 -0.67 0.95
N ILE A 27 5.04 -0.29 1.44
CA ILE A 27 3.80 -0.27 0.67
C ILE A 27 3.33 1.17 0.45
N GLU A 28 2.92 1.48 -0.77
CA GLU A 28 2.01 2.59 -1.05
C GLU A 28 0.58 2.03 -1.13
N LEU A 29 -0.31 2.45 -0.23
CA LEU A 29 -1.71 2.04 -0.23
C LEU A 29 -2.55 3.06 -1.01
N CYS A 30 -3.25 2.57 -2.03
CA CYS A 30 -4.21 3.33 -2.82
C CYS A 30 -5.48 2.52 -3.07
N ARG A 31 -6.46 3.12 -3.73
CA ARG A 31 -7.61 2.42 -4.35
C ARG A 31 -7.74 2.84 -5.81
N ASN A 32 -8.57 2.15 -6.60
CA ASN A 32 -8.85 2.53 -8.00
C ASN A 32 -7.56 2.74 -8.83
N LEU A 33 -6.72 1.72 -8.87
CA LEU A 33 -5.42 1.78 -9.54
C LEU A 33 -5.55 2.02 -11.05
N GLU A 34 -6.66 1.58 -11.65
CA GLU A 34 -7.03 1.85 -13.04
C GLU A 34 -7.17 3.35 -13.36
N LEU A 35 -7.37 4.19 -12.34
CA LEU A 35 -7.40 5.65 -12.45
C LEU A 35 -6.06 6.32 -12.05
N GLY A 36 -5.00 5.52 -11.89
CA GLY A 36 -3.70 5.95 -11.38
C GLY A 36 -3.63 6.03 -9.86
N GLY A 37 -4.58 5.43 -9.13
CA GLY A 37 -4.62 5.42 -7.68
C GLY A 37 -5.31 6.65 -7.06
N LEU A 38 -6.19 6.41 -6.10
CA LEU A 38 -6.90 7.42 -5.31
C LEU A 38 -6.74 7.17 -3.81
N THR A 39 -7.13 8.15 -3.00
CA THR A 39 -7.14 8.04 -1.54
C THR A 39 -7.98 6.82 -1.08
N PRO A 40 -7.38 5.85 -0.37
CA PRO A 40 -8.11 4.70 0.14
C PRO A 40 -9.07 5.09 1.27
N SER A 41 -9.99 4.19 1.62
CA SER A 41 -10.93 4.45 2.71
C SER A 41 -10.21 4.45 4.07
N LYS A 42 -10.74 5.20 5.05
CA LYS A 42 -10.20 5.23 6.42
C LYS A 42 -10.14 3.84 7.07
N GLU A 43 -11.13 2.99 6.81
CA GLU A 43 -11.18 1.63 7.35
C GLU A 43 -10.11 0.73 6.73
N GLU A 44 -9.84 0.88 5.44
CA GLU A 44 -8.77 0.15 4.76
C GLU A 44 -7.39 0.58 5.28
N ILE A 45 -7.19 1.89 5.47
CA ILE A 45 -5.97 2.43 6.10
C ILE A 45 -5.74 1.80 7.49
N LYS A 46 -6.75 1.84 8.37
CA LYS A 46 -6.65 1.27 9.72
C LYS A 46 -6.33 -0.23 9.69
N LYS A 47 -7.02 -1.00 8.85
CA LYS A 47 -6.79 -2.45 8.73
C LYS A 47 -5.37 -2.75 8.25
N THR A 48 -4.91 -2.04 7.22
CA THR A 48 -3.55 -2.19 6.68
C THR A 48 -2.50 -1.85 7.73
N LEU A 49 -2.62 -0.71 8.40
CA LEU A 49 -1.65 -0.27 9.43
C LEU A 49 -1.61 -1.20 10.65
N LYS A 50 -2.70 -1.92 10.95
CA LYS A 50 -2.75 -2.88 12.06
C LYS A 50 -2.01 -4.18 11.76
N ILE A 51 -1.89 -4.56 10.48
CA ILE A 51 -1.43 -5.89 10.05
C ILE A 51 -0.05 -5.85 9.41
N LEU A 52 0.30 -4.76 8.71
CA LEU A 52 1.60 -4.62 8.10
C LEU A 52 2.64 -4.17 9.14
N ASN A 53 3.82 -4.79 9.06
CA ASN A 53 5.00 -4.51 9.87
C ASN A 53 6.04 -3.69 9.08
N ILE A 54 5.83 -3.47 7.79
CA ILE A 54 6.65 -2.57 6.95
C ILE A 54 5.99 -1.20 6.85
N PRO A 55 6.75 -0.12 6.59
CA PRO A 55 6.19 1.20 6.40
C PRO A 55 5.07 1.22 5.35
N VAL A 56 4.04 2.01 5.59
CA VAL A 56 2.92 2.21 4.68
C VAL A 56 2.76 3.70 4.40
N ARG A 57 2.81 4.09 3.14
CA ARG A 57 2.43 5.42 2.65
C ARG A 57 1.01 5.38 2.14
N ILE A 58 0.23 6.39 2.48
CA ILE A 58 -1.14 6.52 1.99
C ILE A 58 -1.14 7.51 0.84
N LEU A 59 -1.64 7.09 -0.32
CA LEU A 59 -1.84 8.02 -1.42
C LEU A 59 -2.92 9.04 -1.03
N ILE A 60 -2.61 10.33 -1.15
CA ILE A 60 -3.58 11.42 -0.94
C ILE A 60 -3.90 12.03 -2.29
N ARG A 61 -4.92 11.49 -2.96
CA ARG A 61 -5.42 11.94 -4.25
C ARG A 61 -6.95 11.77 -4.31
N PRO A 62 -7.73 12.85 -4.15
CA PRO A 62 -9.18 12.74 -3.96
C PRO A 62 -9.96 12.43 -5.25
N ARG A 63 -9.35 12.61 -6.43
CA ARG A 63 -10.00 12.43 -7.75
C ARG A 63 -8.98 12.03 -8.81
N SER A 64 -9.48 11.42 -9.89
CA SER A 64 -8.72 11.13 -11.11
C SER A 64 -8.26 12.40 -11.80
#